data_AF-A0A316RT17-F1
#
_entry.id   AF-A0A316RT17-F1
#
_cell.length_a   1.000
_cell.length_b   1.000
_cell.length_c   1.000
_cell.angle_alpha   90.00
_cell.angle_beta   90.00
_cell.angle_gamma   90.00
#
_symmetry.space_group_name_H-M   'P 1'
#
loop_
_entity.id
_entity.type
_entity.pdbx_description
1 polymer ?
#
loop_
_entity_poly.entity_id
_entity_poly.type
_entity_poly.pdbx_seq_one_letter_code
_entity_poly.pdbx_strand_id
1 'polypeptide(L)'
;MGKKNGSGAGAYVALAVSALFVAGCALAFWFVATGRLKASGRQAEPAATAADPAGTGVPAPKAFSEYSWDELSQIARMISAAADDAAGLEVAREYGIVGADGAIADCVRPIELTDGHVVTCRVVGARADELADGSGKAGLTFMTSPLSRRGMNDEDTNLGGWESSRLRAWLAADSLALLPQELSSGVVEVSKTTNNTGTVKGGDFDVLTSTADKLWAFSASEVYGDVTWFAQEYGDKPIANTGYVDFAPYDRLLCSEGAQYAYFAEQGVRDRASFSALEGAVGSMGGNWWLRTPYPASLVGVEDSCFYQVMASGYPSTVLRASEENGVVAGFCL
;
A
#
# COMPACT_ATOMS: atom_id res chain seq x y z
N MET A 1 83.75 -16.97 -7.37
CA MET A 1 82.88 -15.83 -6.99
C MET A 1 82.16 -15.34 -8.22
N GLY A 2 80.83 -15.22 -8.18
CA GLY A 2 80.06 -14.64 -9.30
C GLY A 2 78.63 -15.15 -9.43
N LYS A 3 77.78 -14.85 -8.44
CA LYS A 3 76.31 -14.84 -8.55
C LYS A 3 75.86 -13.74 -9.53
N LYS A 4 74.76 -13.96 -10.26
CA LYS A 4 73.55 -13.11 -10.14
C LYS A 4 72.33 -13.71 -10.84
N ASN A 5 71.24 -13.77 -10.07
CA ASN A 5 69.85 -14.00 -10.47
C ASN A 5 69.23 -12.71 -11.03
N GLY A 6 68.25 -12.86 -11.92
CA GLY A 6 67.19 -11.87 -12.22
C GLY A 6 66.01 -12.62 -12.85
N SER A 7 65.03 -13.07 -12.09
CA SER A 7 63.88 -12.35 -11.50
C SER A 7 62.82 -11.94 -12.53
N GLY A 8 61.94 -12.86 -12.92
CA GLY A 8 60.56 -12.96 -12.40
C GLY A 8 59.63 -11.74 -12.37
N ALA A 9 60.02 -10.55 -12.84
CA ALA A 9 59.18 -9.34 -12.71
C ALA A 9 58.31 -9.06 -13.95
N GLY A 10 58.71 -9.50 -15.14
CA GLY A 10 58.02 -9.14 -16.40
C GLY A 10 56.66 -9.80 -16.61
N ALA A 11 56.47 -11.03 -16.14
CA ALA A 11 55.25 -11.80 -16.38
C ALA A 11 54.06 -11.36 -15.50
N TYR A 12 54.32 -10.94 -14.25
CA TYR A 12 53.28 -10.46 -13.35
C TYR A 12 52.76 -9.06 -13.73
N VAL A 13 53.62 -8.22 -14.31
CA VAL A 13 53.22 -6.89 -14.82
C VAL A 13 52.29 -7.03 -16.03
N ALA A 14 52.55 -7.98 -16.93
CA ALA A 14 51.68 -8.21 -18.09
C ALA A 14 50.28 -8.74 -17.70
N LEU A 15 50.19 -9.64 -16.73
CA LEU A 15 48.91 -10.15 -16.22
C LEU A 15 48.12 -9.08 -15.43
N ALA A 16 48.80 -8.25 -14.63
CA ALA A 16 48.15 -7.17 -13.88
C ALA A 16 47.60 -6.08 -14.81
N VAL A 17 48.30 -5.73 -15.89
CA VAL A 17 47.83 -4.74 -16.87
C VAL A 17 46.62 -5.27 -17.66
N SER A 18 46.60 -6.56 -17.99
CA SER A 18 45.45 -7.16 -18.70
C SER A 18 44.19 -7.26 -17.83
N ALA A 19 44.32 -7.53 -16.53
CA ALA A 19 43.19 -7.55 -15.59
C ALA A 19 42.60 -6.14 -15.36
N LEU A 20 43.45 -5.11 -15.28
CA LEU A 20 43.03 -3.72 -15.15
C LEU A 20 42.30 -3.20 -16.41
N PHE A 21 42.72 -3.66 -17.60
CA PHE A 21 42.05 -3.28 -18.85
C PHE A 21 40.65 -3.87 -18.96
N VAL A 22 40.46 -5.14 -18.58
CA VAL A 22 39.13 -5.80 -18.60
C VAL A 22 38.18 -5.18 -17.56
N ALA A 23 38.67 -4.84 -16.37
CA ALA A 23 37.88 -4.14 -15.35
C ALA A 23 37.50 -2.72 -15.79
N GLY A 24 38.41 -2.00 -16.45
CA GLY A 24 38.15 -0.66 -16.99
C GLY A 24 37.09 -0.65 -18.10
N CYS A 25 37.12 -1.64 -19.00
CA CYS A 25 36.10 -1.78 -20.05
C CYS A 25 34.71 -2.12 -19.49
N ALA A 26 34.62 -2.96 -18.45
CA ALA A 26 33.35 -3.29 -17.79
C ALA A 26 32.73 -2.08 -17.07
N LEU A 27 33.56 -1.27 -16.41
CA LEU A 27 33.12 -0.01 -15.78
C LEU A 27 32.67 1.03 -16.82
N ALA A 28 33.39 1.19 -17.93
CA ALA A 28 32.97 2.10 -19.00
C ALA A 28 31.64 1.66 -19.62
N PHE A 29 31.42 0.35 -19.81
CA PHE A 29 30.14 -0.17 -20.32
C PHE A 29 28.99 0.05 -19.34
N TRP A 30 29.23 -0.11 -18.02
CA TRP A 30 28.23 0.17 -16.98
C TRP A 30 27.87 1.66 -16.92
N PHE A 31 28.85 2.57 -17.07
CA PHE A 31 28.61 4.01 -17.09
C PHE A 31 27.89 4.50 -18.36
N VAL A 32 28.08 3.83 -19.51
CA VAL A 32 27.30 4.09 -20.74
C VAL A 32 25.88 3.53 -20.61
N ALA A 33 25.71 2.31 -20.12
CA ALA A 33 24.40 1.66 -19.98
C ALA A 33 23.50 2.30 -18.92
N THR A 34 24.07 2.95 -17.91
CA THR A 34 23.34 3.69 -16.86
C THR A 34 23.20 5.20 -17.13
N GLY A 35 23.63 5.68 -18.31
CA GLY A 35 23.50 7.08 -18.71
C GLY A 35 24.34 8.08 -17.91
N ARG A 36 25.37 7.63 -17.20
CA ARG A 36 26.17 8.45 -16.27
C ARG A 36 27.43 9.09 -16.88
N LEU A 37 27.63 9.02 -18.20
CA LEU A 37 28.69 9.75 -18.91
C LEU A 37 28.16 11.07 -19.50
N LYS A 38 28.39 12.19 -18.80
CA LYS A 38 28.26 13.54 -19.39
C LYS A 38 29.61 13.96 -19.97
N ALA A 39 29.65 14.23 -21.28
CA ALA A 39 30.80 14.81 -21.95
C ALA A 39 31.09 16.22 -21.40
N SER A 40 32.37 16.48 -21.07
CA SER A 40 32.84 17.78 -20.60
C SER A 40 32.85 18.77 -21.75
N GLY A 41 31.76 19.55 -21.86
CA GLY A 41 31.72 20.81 -22.60
C GLY A 41 31.67 21.95 -21.59
N ARG A 42 32.61 22.90 -21.69
CA ARG A 42 32.56 24.17 -20.94
C ARG A 42 31.24 24.87 -21.25
N GLN A 43 30.37 24.98 -20.26
CA GLN A 43 29.25 25.91 -20.27
C GLN A 43 29.06 26.47 -18.87
N ALA A 44 28.83 27.77 -18.83
CA ALA A 44 28.76 28.60 -17.63
C ALA A 44 27.79 28.00 -16.59
N GLU A 45 28.21 28.12 -15.34
CA GLU A 45 27.43 27.88 -14.13
C GLU A 45 26.03 28.49 -14.27
N PRO A 46 24.95 27.69 -14.36
CA PRO A 46 23.63 28.23 -14.08
C PRO A 46 23.62 28.47 -12.58
N ALA A 47 23.36 29.73 -12.21
CA ALA A 47 23.02 30.13 -10.85
C ALA A 47 22.14 29.07 -10.20
N ALA A 48 22.49 28.69 -8.97
CA ALA A 48 21.64 27.91 -8.09
C ALA A 48 20.20 28.38 -8.29
N THR A 49 19.36 27.52 -8.85
CA THR A 49 17.93 27.76 -8.87
C THR A 49 17.57 27.82 -7.40
N ALA A 50 17.26 29.03 -6.96
CA ALA A 50 16.75 29.28 -5.62
C ALA A 50 15.69 28.21 -5.35
N ALA A 51 15.84 27.52 -4.21
CA ALA A 51 14.72 26.83 -3.62
C ALA A 51 13.55 27.80 -3.65
N ASP A 52 12.49 27.44 -4.38
CA ASP A 52 11.29 28.25 -4.44
C ASP A 52 10.78 28.35 -2.99
N PRO A 53 10.76 29.55 -2.39
CA PRO A 53 10.38 29.69 -1.01
C PRO A 53 8.87 29.43 -0.95
N ALA A 54 8.47 28.30 -0.34
CA ALA A 54 7.11 28.03 0.15
C ALA A 54 6.03 28.88 -0.54
N GLY A 55 5.72 28.56 -1.79
CA GLY A 55 4.67 29.24 -2.54
C GLY A 55 3.34 29.05 -1.82
N THR A 56 2.80 30.14 -1.28
CA THR A 56 1.43 30.23 -0.74
C THR A 56 0.36 30.20 -1.84
N GLY A 57 0.68 29.62 -3.00
CA GLY A 57 -0.14 29.61 -4.21
C GLY A 57 -0.74 28.23 -4.44
N VAL A 58 -1.99 28.23 -4.92
CA VAL A 58 -2.68 27.03 -5.43
C VAL A 58 -1.79 26.33 -6.47
N PRO A 59 -1.55 25.01 -6.36
CA PRO A 59 -0.74 24.28 -7.33
C PRO A 59 -1.31 24.44 -8.75
N ALA A 60 -0.43 24.56 -9.75
CA ALA A 60 -0.84 24.54 -11.15
C ALA A 60 -1.02 23.09 -11.63
N PRO A 61 -2.05 22.78 -12.45
CA PRO A 61 -2.21 21.45 -13.02
C PRO A 61 -1.01 21.00 -13.85
N LYS A 62 -0.56 19.78 -13.60
CA LYS A 62 0.57 19.12 -14.29
C LYS A 62 0.43 17.60 -14.21
N ALA A 63 1.38 16.86 -14.79
CA ALA A 63 1.34 15.41 -14.72
C ALA A 63 1.46 14.92 -13.27
N PHE A 64 0.75 13.85 -12.91
CA PHE A 64 0.71 13.36 -11.54
C PHE A 64 2.11 13.10 -10.93
N SER A 65 3.02 12.56 -11.75
CA SER A 65 4.41 12.28 -11.36
C SER A 65 5.26 13.52 -11.07
N GLU A 66 4.78 14.71 -11.44
CA GLU A 66 5.49 15.99 -11.28
C GLU A 66 5.04 16.76 -10.03
N TYR A 67 3.98 16.33 -9.33
CA TYR A 67 3.58 16.93 -8.05
C TYR A 67 4.54 16.51 -6.92
N SER A 68 4.94 17.49 -6.12
CA SER A 68 5.56 17.23 -4.82
C SER A 68 4.53 16.68 -3.83
N TRP A 69 4.98 16.11 -2.71
CA TRP A 69 4.08 15.70 -1.63
C TRP A 69 3.32 16.89 -1.01
N ASP A 70 3.95 18.06 -0.94
CA ASP A 70 3.30 19.28 -0.47
C ASP A 70 2.18 19.74 -1.41
N GLU A 71 2.40 19.67 -2.72
CA GLU A 71 1.37 20.00 -3.71
C GLU A 71 0.22 18.99 -3.67
N LEU A 72 0.51 17.69 -3.56
CA LEU A 72 -0.53 16.67 -3.38
C LEU A 72 -1.33 16.88 -2.10
N SER A 73 -0.68 17.26 -1.00
CA SER A 73 -1.36 17.59 0.27
C SER A 73 -2.19 18.87 0.16
N GLN A 74 -1.80 19.82 -0.68
CA GLN A 74 -2.62 21.00 -0.99
C GLN A 74 -3.83 20.62 -1.85
N ILE A 75 -3.63 19.84 -2.91
CA ILE A 75 -4.69 19.35 -3.78
C ILE A 75 -5.70 18.53 -2.98
N ALA A 76 -5.22 17.62 -2.12
CA ALA A 76 -6.07 16.81 -1.27
C ALA A 76 -6.91 17.67 -0.31
N ARG A 77 -6.33 18.71 0.31
CA ARG A 77 -7.10 19.67 1.11
C ARG A 77 -8.15 20.42 0.30
N MET A 78 -7.87 20.78 -0.96
CA MET A 78 -8.88 21.41 -1.84
C MET A 78 -10.04 20.46 -2.15
N ILE A 79 -9.73 19.19 -2.42
CA ILE A 79 -10.74 18.13 -2.66
C ILE A 79 -11.56 17.86 -1.37
N SER A 80 -10.90 17.81 -0.22
CA SER A 80 -11.52 17.62 1.09
C SER A 80 -12.45 18.78 1.47
N ALA A 81 -12.07 20.02 1.14
CA ALA A 81 -12.86 21.22 1.41
C ALA A 81 -14.08 21.41 0.48
N ALA A 82 -14.24 20.56 -0.55
CA ALA A 82 -15.38 20.64 -1.45
C ALA A 82 -16.71 20.38 -0.71
N ALA A 83 -17.79 21.01 -1.19
CA ALA A 83 -19.09 20.97 -0.54
C ALA A 83 -19.72 19.57 -0.50
N ASP A 84 -19.44 18.75 -1.51
CA ASP A 84 -19.93 17.40 -1.67
C ASP A 84 -18.97 16.56 -2.52
N ASP A 85 -19.30 15.28 -2.68
CA ASP A 85 -18.46 14.33 -3.43
C ASP A 85 -18.37 14.70 -4.92
N ALA A 86 -19.43 15.21 -5.53
CA ALA A 86 -19.40 15.62 -6.94
C ALA A 86 -18.44 16.80 -7.13
N ALA A 87 -18.55 17.85 -6.31
CA ALA A 87 -17.65 18.99 -6.35
C ALA A 87 -16.20 18.59 -6.05
N GLY A 88 -15.97 17.64 -5.14
CA GLY A 88 -14.63 17.12 -4.87
C GLY A 88 -14.01 16.39 -6.06
N LEU A 89 -14.80 15.59 -6.78
CA LEU A 89 -14.36 14.92 -7.99
C LEU A 89 -14.09 15.90 -9.15
N GLU A 90 -14.84 17.01 -9.24
CA GLU A 90 -14.54 18.09 -10.18
C GLU A 90 -13.15 18.70 -9.91
N VAL A 91 -12.84 19.02 -8.64
CA VAL A 91 -11.51 19.51 -8.24
C VAL A 91 -10.44 18.47 -8.57
N ALA A 92 -10.66 17.19 -8.23
CA ALA A 92 -9.71 16.12 -8.54
C ALA A 92 -9.44 15.98 -10.05
N ARG A 93 -10.45 16.25 -10.90
CA ARG A 93 -10.31 16.24 -12.36
C ARG A 93 -9.44 17.39 -12.88
N GLU A 94 -9.55 18.57 -12.29
CA GLU A 94 -8.68 19.72 -12.66
C GLU A 94 -7.19 19.39 -12.49
N TYR A 95 -6.86 18.54 -11.53
CA TYR A 95 -5.49 18.09 -11.23
C TYR A 95 -5.09 16.78 -11.91
N GLY A 96 -5.95 16.21 -12.76
CA GLY A 96 -5.68 14.97 -13.51
C GLY A 96 -5.69 13.70 -12.65
N ILE A 97 -6.31 13.75 -11.47
CA ILE A 97 -6.44 12.59 -10.56
C ILE A 97 -7.66 11.73 -10.95
N VAL A 98 -8.72 12.39 -11.40
CA VAL A 98 -9.92 11.77 -11.96
C VAL A 98 -9.95 12.02 -13.46
N GLY A 99 -10.25 10.99 -14.23
CA GLY A 99 -10.39 11.05 -15.68
C GLY A 99 -11.67 11.78 -16.13
N ALA A 100 -11.77 12.02 -17.44
CA ALA A 100 -12.98 12.59 -18.04
C ALA A 100 -14.20 11.65 -17.94
N ASP A 101 -13.95 10.34 -17.79
CA ASP A 101 -14.94 9.29 -17.57
C ASP A 101 -15.35 9.13 -16.10
N GLY A 102 -14.74 9.92 -15.19
CA GLY A 102 -14.99 9.87 -13.76
C GLY A 102 -14.19 8.79 -13.02
N ALA A 103 -13.36 8.01 -13.72
CA ALA A 103 -12.52 6.98 -13.10
C ALA A 103 -11.26 7.57 -12.46
N ILE A 104 -10.67 6.90 -11.48
CA ILE A 104 -9.35 7.25 -10.95
C ILE A 104 -8.31 7.04 -12.07
N ALA A 105 -7.55 8.09 -12.39
CA ALA A 105 -6.50 8.02 -13.40
C ALA A 105 -5.31 7.16 -12.93
N ASP A 106 -4.35 6.87 -13.83
CA ASP A 106 -3.16 6.09 -13.50
C ASP A 106 -2.14 6.91 -12.69
N CYS A 107 -2.50 7.20 -11.45
CA CYS A 107 -1.76 8.02 -10.51
C CYS A 107 -0.85 7.14 -9.64
N VAL A 108 0.26 6.66 -10.21
CA VAL A 108 1.25 5.81 -9.54
C VAL A 108 2.58 6.53 -9.40
N ARG A 109 3.25 6.37 -8.26
CA ARG A 109 4.60 6.92 -8.03
C ARG A 109 5.44 6.07 -7.07
N PRO A 110 6.78 6.10 -7.20
CA PRO A 110 7.67 5.50 -6.22
C PRO A 110 7.79 6.36 -4.96
N ILE A 111 8.05 5.70 -3.84
CA ILE A 111 8.43 6.26 -2.55
C ILE A 111 9.73 5.56 -2.13
N GLU A 112 10.81 6.32 -1.97
CA GLU A 112 12.01 5.82 -1.32
C GLU A 112 11.82 5.92 0.19
N LEU A 113 11.74 4.77 0.87
CA LEU A 113 11.65 4.68 2.32
C LEU A 113 12.98 5.09 2.96
N THR A 114 12.95 5.47 4.23
CA THR A 114 14.14 5.92 4.97
C THR A 114 15.18 4.80 5.17
N ASP A 115 14.80 3.54 4.97
CA ASP A 115 15.69 2.37 4.99
C ASP A 115 16.30 2.04 3.61
N GLY A 116 16.00 2.84 2.59
CA GLY A 116 16.52 2.70 1.22
C GLY A 116 15.70 1.77 0.30
N HIS A 117 14.64 1.13 0.79
CA HIS A 117 13.74 0.39 -0.08
C HIS A 117 12.83 1.32 -0.86
N VAL A 118 12.51 0.96 -2.11
CA VAL A 118 11.53 1.68 -2.92
C VAL A 118 10.23 0.90 -2.95
N VAL A 119 9.15 1.55 -2.51
CA VAL A 119 7.78 1.05 -2.64
C VAL A 119 7.03 1.91 -3.65
N THR A 120 5.99 1.38 -4.27
CA THR A 120 5.09 2.19 -5.10
C THR A 120 3.87 2.60 -4.28
N CYS A 121 3.29 3.75 -4.55
CA CYS A 121 1.94 4.04 -4.13
C CYS A 121 1.08 4.47 -5.31
N ARG A 122 -0.22 4.26 -5.18
CA ARG A 122 -1.22 4.71 -6.13
C ARG A 122 -2.40 5.38 -5.44
N VAL A 123 -3.05 6.30 -6.13
CA VAL A 123 -4.38 6.77 -5.69
C VAL A 123 -5.39 5.65 -5.92
N VAL A 124 -6.22 5.37 -4.91
CA VAL A 124 -7.33 4.40 -4.97
C VAL A 124 -8.70 5.04 -4.78
N GLY A 125 -8.75 6.25 -4.25
CA GLY A 125 -9.99 7.00 -4.07
C GLY A 125 -9.75 8.49 -3.88
N ALA A 126 -10.80 9.27 -4.13
CA ALA A 126 -10.91 10.67 -3.77
C ALA A 126 -12.18 10.83 -2.93
N ARG A 127 -12.09 11.53 -1.79
CA ARG A 127 -13.21 11.61 -0.82
C ARG A 127 -13.81 10.24 -0.46
N ALA A 128 -12.95 9.26 -0.24
CA ALA A 128 -13.37 7.89 0.08
C ALA A 128 -13.43 7.62 1.59
N ASP A 129 -12.58 8.27 2.37
CA ASP A 129 -12.44 8.04 3.81
C ASP A 129 -12.88 9.25 4.63
N GLU A 130 -13.53 9.00 5.76
CA GLU A 130 -13.90 10.02 6.74
C GLU A 130 -12.70 10.37 7.62
N LEU A 131 -12.43 11.66 7.80
CA LEU A 131 -11.43 12.15 8.74
C LEU A 131 -11.82 11.77 10.16
N ALA A 132 -10.85 11.33 10.96
CA ALA A 132 -11.10 10.83 12.31
C ALA A 132 -11.64 11.92 13.26
N ASP A 133 -11.41 13.19 12.95
CA ASP A 133 -11.91 14.34 13.71
C ASP A 133 -13.38 14.72 13.38
N GLY A 134 -13.99 14.05 12.41
CA GLY A 134 -15.37 14.30 11.98
C GLY A 134 -15.56 15.57 11.16
N SER A 135 -14.48 16.19 10.67
CA SER A 135 -14.55 17.42 9.85
C SER A 135 -15.01 17.19 8.40
N GLY A 136 -15.17 15.94 7.99
CA GLY A 136 -15.61 15.53 6.66
C GLY A 136 -14.70 14.46 6.08
N LYS A 137 -14.59 14.40 4.77
CA LYS A 137 -13.81 13.38 4.06
C LYS A 137 -12.39 13.84 3.75
N ALA A 138 -11.44 12.92 3.84
CA ALA A 138 -10.08 13.13 3.36
C ALA A 138 -10.07 13.36 1.84
N GLY A 139 -9.06 14.05 1.32
CA GLY A 139 -9.02 14.43 -0.08
C GLY A 139 -8.71 13.26 -0.98
N LEU A 140 -7.59 12.60 -0.71
CA LEU A 140 -7.02 11.53 -1.52
C LEU A 140 -6.67 10.33 -0.67
N THR A 141 -7.11 9.15 -1.08
CA THR A 141 -6.72 7.88 -0.48
C THR A 141 -5.71 7.17 -1.37
N PHE A 142 -4.62 6.74 -0.76
CA PHE A 142 -3.53 6.03 -1.41
C PHE A 142 -3.44 4.58 -0.93
N MET A 143 -2.90 3.71 -1.79
CA MET A 143 -2.50 2.35 -1.49
C MET A 143 -1.01 2.18 -1.81
N THR A 144 -0.23 1.61 -0.88
CA THR A 144 1.17 1.26 -1.12
C THR A 144 1.32 -0.16 -1.67
N SER A 145 2.45 -0.45 -2.30
CA SER A 145 2.98 -1.83 -2.34
C SER A 145 3.45 -2.24 -0.92
N PRO A 146 3.87 -3.49 -0.68
CA PRO A 146 4.14 -3.94 0.68
C PRO A 146 5.31 -3.15 1.27
N LEU A 147 5.10 -2.56 2.45
CA LEU A 147 6.12 -1.82 3.19
C LEU A 147 7.07 -2.77 3.92
N SER A 148 6.57 -3.96 4.26
CA SER A 148 7.31 -5.01 4.97
C SER A 148 6.59 -6.35 4.83
N ARG A 149 7.16 -7.40 5.40
CA ARG A 149 6.50 -8.69 5.64
C ARG A 149 6.46 -8.95 7.14
N ARG A 150 5.25 -9.10 7.71
CA ARG A 150 5.04 -9.25 9.16
C ARG A 150 3.79 -10.07 9.44
N GLY A 151 3.72 -10.68 10.62
CA GLY A 151 2.46 -11.18 11.17
C GLY A 151 1.49 -10.04 11.49
N MET A 152 0.21 -10.36 11.51
CA MET A 152 -0.80 -9.47 12.09
C MET A 152 -0.57 -9.32 13.60
N ASN A 153 -0.18 -10.42 14.26
CA ASN A 153 0.13 -10.53 15.69
C ASN A 153 1.38 -11.40 15.93
N ASP A 154 1.91 -11.40 17.15
CA ASP A 154 3.04 -12.28 17.53
C ASP A 154 2.59 -13.73 17.76
N GLU A 155 1.31 -13.91 18.10
CA GLU A 155 0.66 -15.20 18.37
C GLU A 155 -0.49 -15.42 17.38
N ASP A 156 -0.93 -16.67 17.22
CA ASP A 156 -2.08 -17.06 16.42
C ASP A 156 -3.39 -16.63 17.09
N THR A 157 -3.61 -15.32 17.16
CA THR A 157 -4.81 -14.71 17.72
C THR A 157 -5.40 -13.61 16.83
N ASN A 158 -6.73 -13.57 16.73
CA ASN A 158 -7.50 -12.45 16.17
C ASN A 158 -8.38 -11.76 17.22
N LEU A 159 -8.23 -12.11 18.49
CA LEU A 159 -8.96 -11.50 19.59
C LEU A 159 -8.64 -9.99 19.66
N GLY A 160 -9.67 -9.16 19.71
CA GLY A 160 -9.51 -7.71 19.67
C GLY A 160 -9.29 -7.13 18.25
N GLY A 161 -9.34 -7.99 17.22
CA GLY A 161 -9.28 -7.63 15.80
C GLY A 161 -8.13 -6.71 15.42
N TRP A 162 -8.40 -5.79 14.50
CA TRP A 162 -7.42 -4.82 14.00
C TRP A 162 -6.94 -3.87 15.10
N GLU A 163 -7.85 -3.36 15.93
CA GLU A 163 -7.60 -2.37 16.98
C GLU A 163 -6.49 -2.82 17.93
N SER A 164 -6.53 -4.09 18.33
CA SER A 164 -5.56 -4.70 19.26
C SER A 164 -4.34 -5.30 18.57
N SER A 165 -4.28 -5.27 17.23
CA SER A 165 -3.23 -5.96 16.49
C SER A 165 -1.85 -5.33 16.64
N ARG A 166 -0.81 -6.18 16.66
CA ARG A 166 0.58 -5.71 16.65
C ARG A 166 0.92 -5.00 15.35
N LEU A 167 0.34 -5.45 14.24
CA LEU A 167 0.55 -4.82 12.94
C LEU A 167 0.02 -3.38 12.91
N ARG A 168 -1.15 -3.10 13.48
CA ARG A 168 -1.67 -1.73 13.63
C ARG A 168 -0.73 -0.86 14.46
N ALA A 169 -0.26 -1.36 15.59
CA ALA A 169 0.69 -0.63 16.44
C ALA A 169 2.00 -0.31 15.71
N TRP A 170 2.50 -1.24 14.90
CA TRP A 170 3.67 -1.04 14.04
C TRP A 170 3.41 0.00 12.94
N LEU A 171 2.24 -0.05 12.28
CA LEU A 171 1.84 0.95 11.29
C LEU A 171 1.77 2.37 11.87
N ALA A 172 1.23 2.51 13.08
CA ALA A 172 1.08 3.79 13.76
C ALA A 172 2.40 4.42 14.25
N ALA A 173 3.48 3.63 14.33
CA ALA A 173 4.79 4.08 14.81
C ALA A 173 5.86 3.90 13.74
N ASP A 174 6.51 2.74 13.72
CA ASP A 174 7.70 2.45 12.92
C ASP A 174 7.43 2.66 11.42
N SER A 175 6.29 2.21 10.91
CA SER A 175 5.99 2.33 9.48
C SER A 175 5.81 3.78 9.03
N LEU A 176 5.20 4.63 9.87
CA LEU A 176 5.03 6.05 9.55
C LEU A 176 6.39 6.76 9.51
N ALA A 177 7.35 6.33 10.35
CA ALA A 177 8.72 6.81 10.35
C ALA A 177 9.56 6.30 9.16
N LEU A 178 9.11 5.26 8.44
CA LEU A 178 9.73 4.81 7.19
C LEU A 178 9.41 5.72 6.01
N LEU A 179 8.29 6.46 6.05
CA LEU A 179 7.91 7.37 4.98
C LEU A 179 8.80 8.62 4.98
N PRO A 180 9.13 9.18 3.80
CA PRO A 180 9.78 10.48 3.69
C PRO A 180 9.05 11.55 4.49
N GLN A 181 9.78 12.46 5.14
CA GLN A 181 9.18 13.48 6.01
C GLN A 181 8.18 14.37 5.29
N GLU A 182 8.44 14.71 4.03
CA GLU A 182 7.54 15.48 3.16
C GLU A 182 6.18 14.76 2.97
N LEU A 183 6.16 13.43 2.91
CA LEU A 183 4.93 12.66 2.84
C LEU A 183 4.28 12.50 4.22
N SER A 184 5.03 12.00 5.22
CA SER A 184 4.46 11.66 6.53
C SER A 184 3.90 12.86 7.28
N SER A 185 4.40 14.06 7.01
CA SER A 185 3.85 15.31 7.55
C SER A 185 2.49 15.72 6.97
N GLY A 186 2.17 15.27 5.76
CA GLY A 186 0.88 15.49 5.11
C GLY A 186 -0.17 14.42 5.43
N VAL A 187 0.22 13.27 5.97
CA VAL A 187 -0.70 12.17 6.26
C VAL A 187 -1.70 12.55 7.35
N VAL A 188 -2.98 12.47 7.00
CA VAL A 188 -4.11 12.72 7.90
C VAL A 188 -4.63 11.43 8.53
N GLU A 189 -5.27 11.56 9.67
CA GLU A 189 -5.87 10.44 10.39
C GLU A 189 -7.33 10.25 9.96
N VAL A 190 -7.71 9.01 9.64
CA VAL A 190 -9.06 8.66 9.15
C VAL A 190 -9.71 7.58 10.02
N SER A 191 -11.03 7.53 9.99
CA SER A 191 -11.83 6.54 10.70
C SER A 191 -11.90 5.23 9.90
N LYS A 192 -11.42 4.13 10.48
CA LYS A 192 -11.46 2.80 9.86
C LYS A 192 -12.32 1.86 10.68
N THR A 193 -13.44 1.44 10.11
CA THR A 193 -14.35 0.48 10.74
C THR A 193 -13.94 -0.95 10.40
N THR A 194 -14.06 -1.85 11.37
CA THR A 194 -13.91 -3.29 11.19
C THR A 194 -14.47 -4.02 12.42
N ASN A 195 -14.56 -5.35 12.33
CA ASN A 195 -14.80 -6.17 13.50
C ASN A 195 -13.56 -6.17 14.42
N ASN A 196 -13.65 -5.50 15.57
CA ASN A 196 -12.58 -5.48 16.58
C ASN A 196 -12.82 -6.46 17.75
N THR A 197 -13.74 -7.40 17.59
CA THR A 197 -13.88 -8.53 18.53
C THR A 197 -13.03 -9.72 18.08
N GLY A 198 -12.91 -9.94 16.77
CA GLY A 198 -12.34 -11.15 16.19
C GLY A 198 -13.45 -12.14 15.87
N THR A 199 -13.39 -13.36 16.40
CA THR A 199 -14.49 -14.32 16.24
C THR A 199 -15.78 -13.84 16.92
N VAL A 200 -16.89 -13.87 16.17
CA VAL A 200 -18.23 -13.60 16.67
C VAL A 200 -18.72 -14.77 17.53
N LYS A 201 -19.11 -14.47 18.77
CA LYS A 201 -19.60 -15.46 19.75
C LYS A 201 -21.07 -15.21 20.06
N GLY A 202 -21.85 -16.28 20.22
CA GLY A 202 -23.26 -16.17 20.62
C GLY A 202 -24.21 -15.59 19.57
N GLY A 203 -23.76 -15.38 18.33
CA GLY A 203 -24.57 -14.80 17.25
C GLY A 203 -24.77 -13.29 17.35
N ASP A 204 -23.95 -12.59 18.13
CA ASP A 204 -23.97 -11.14 18.23
C ASP A 204 -23.08 -10.50 17.15
N PHE A 205 -23.70 -9.86 16.17
CA PHE A 205 -23.01 -9.23 15.04
C PHE A 205 -22.84 -7.71 15.21
N ASP A 206 -23.26 -7.14 16.34
CA ASP A 206 -23.05 -5.73 16.66
C ASP A 206 -21.65 -5.50 17.26
N VAL A 207 -20.63 -5.81 16.47
CA VAL A 207 -19.21 -5.90 16.90
C VAL A 207 -18.28 -4.94 16.16
N LEU A 208 -18.84 -4.08 15.32
CA LEU A 208 -18.08 -3.10 14.55
C LEU A 208 -17.73 -1.91 15.43
N THR A 209 -16.45 -1.57 15.46
CA THR A 209 -15.96 -0.32 16.03
C THR A 209 -14.98 0.34 15.07
N SER A 210 -14.74 1.64 15.26
CA SER A 210 -13.81 2.39 14.42
C SER A 210 -12.53 2.71 15.16
N THR A 211 -11.41 2.61 14.45
CA THR A 211 -10.11 3.13 14.87
C THR A 211 -9.80 4.42 14.14
N ALA A 212 -8.99 5.28 14.76
CA ALA A 212 -8.37 6.43 14.11
C ALA A 212 -6.96 6.01 13.66
N ASP A 213 -6.72 6.03 12.35
CA ASP A 213 -5.49 5.49 11.75
C ASP A 213 -4.92 6.44 10.69
N LYS A 214 -3.60 6.68 10.75
CA LYS A 214 -2.85 7.36 9.67
C LYS A 214 -2.44 6.40 8.56
N LEU A 215 -2.05 5.19 8.95
CA LEU A 215 -1.74 4.06 8.08
C LEU A 215 -2.59 2.87 8.52
N TRP A 216 -3.22 2.17 7.58
CA TRP A 216 -4.08 1.01 7.89
C TRP A 216 -3.93 -0.10 6.86
N ALA A 217 -4.27 -1.34 7.23
CA ALA A 217 -4.52 -2.40 6.26
C ALA A 217 -5.97 -2.32 5.75
N PHE A 218 -6.20 -2.57 4.47
CA PHE A 218 -7.54 -2.51 3.84
C PHE A 218 -8.49 -3.58 4.42
N SER A 219 -9.79 -3.31 4.43
CA SER A 219 -10.80 -4.33 4.75
C SER A 219 -11.17 -5.16 3.52
N ALA A 220 -11.85 -6.29 3.74
CA ALA A 220 -12.40 -7.12 2.69
C ALA A 220 -13.32 -6.32 1.76
N SER A 221 -14.27 -5.56 2.32
CA SER A 221 -15.25 -4.81 1.54
C SER A 221 -14.66 -3.59 0.83
N GLU A 222 -13.63 -2.96 1.41
CA GLU A 222 -12.90 -1.88 0.75
C GLU A 222 -12.21 -2.33 -0.53
N VAL A 223 -11.77 -3.59 -0.58
CA VAL A 223 -11.09 -4.17 -1.74
C VAL A 223 -12.07 -4.79 -2.72
N TYR A 224 -13.00 -5.63 -2.22
CA TYR A 224 -13.84 -6.48 -3.06
C TYR A 224 -15.31 -6.02 -3.16
N GLY A 225 -15.71 -4.98 -2.43
CA GLY A 225 -17.09 -4.55 -2.32
C GLY A 225 -17.95 -5.55 -1.55
N ASP A 226 -19.18 -5.75 -2.00
CA ASP A 226 -20.07 -6.74 -1.40
C ASP A 226 -19.53 -8.16 -1.64
N VAL A 227 -19.26 -8.87 -0.56
CA VAL A 227 -18.77 -10.24 -0.58
C VAL A 227 -19.87 -11.23 -0.19
N THR A 228 -19.79 -12.45 -0.74
CA THR A 228 -20.68 -13.56 -0.40
C THR A 228 -19.90 -14.82 -0.02
N TRP A 229 -18.75 -14.65 0.63
CA TRP A 229 -17.79 -15.73 0.90
C TRP A 229 -18.38 -16.83 1.78
N PHE A 230 -19.07 -16.46 2.87
CA PHE A 230 -19.68 -17.42 3.76
C PHE A 230 -20.88 -18.10 3.10
N ALA A 231 -21.79 -17.34 2.47
CA ALA A 231 -22.92 -17.93 1.76
C ALA A 231 -22.48 -18.88 0.63
N GLN A 232 -21.30 -18.67 0.03
CA GLN A 232 -20.75 -19.59 -0.98
C GLN A 232 -20.15 -20.85 -0.37
N GLU A 233 -19.36 -20.72 0.69
CA GLU A 233 -18.69 -21.87 1.32
C GLU A 233 -19.68 -22.76 2.09
N TYR A 234 -20.65 -22.12 2.74
CA TYR A 234 -21.55 -22.74 3.69
C TYR A 234 -23.01 -22.83 3.19
N GLY A 235 -23.39 -22.01 2.21
CA GLY A 235 -24.76 -21.95 1.71
C GLY A 235 -25.61 -20.86 2.37
N ASP A 236 -26.75 -20.58 1.75
CA ASP A 236 -27.68 -19.49 2.09
C ASP A 236 -28.86 -19.94 2.97
N LYS A 237 -28.93 -21.24 3.30
CA LYS A 237 -30.08 -21.84 3.98
C LYS A 237 -29.64 -22.70 5.16
N PRO A 238 -30.35 -22.60 6.30
CA PRO A 238 -30.19 -23.55 7.38
C PRO A 238 -30.44 -24.96 6.86
N ILE A 239 -29.44 -25.84 7.01
CA ILE A 239 -29.60 -27.25 6.67
C ILE A 239 -30.34 -27.92 7.83
N ALA A 240 -31.53 -28.44 7.56
CA ALA A 240 -32.31 -29.17 8.55
C ALA A 240 -31.51 -30.38 9.07
N ASN A 241 -31.48 -30.54 10.40
CA ASN A 241 -30.84 -31.65 11.14
C ASN A 241 -29.31 -31.63 11.28
N THR A 242 -28.60 -30.58 10.86
CA THR A 242 -27.15 -30.48 11.08
C THR A 242 -26.75 -29.44 12.15
N GLY A 243 -27.73 -28.73 12.72
CA GLY A 243 -27.45 -27.61 13.64
C GLY A 243 -26.90 -26.37 12.94
N TYR A 244 -27.06 -26.29 11.61
CA TYR A 244 -26.50 -25.24 10.76
C TYR A 244 -27.04 -23.84 11.07
N VAL A 245 -26.13 -22.87 11.07
CA VAL A 245 -26.42 -21.45 11.31
C VAL A 245 -26.72 -20.77 9.97
N ASP A 246 -27.59 -19.76 9.97
CA ASP A 246 -27.66 -18.80 8.85
C ASP A 246 -26.32 -18.06 8.76
N PHE A 247 -25.63 -18.18 7.63
CA PHE A 247 -24.31 -17.59 7.40
C PHE A 247 -24.35 -16.20 6.76
N ALA A 248 -25.52 -15.76 6.28
CA ALA A 248 -25.71 -14.42 5.72
C ALA A 248 -25.30 -13.27 6.68
N PRO A 249 -25.46 -13.37 8.02
CA PRO A 249 -24.95 -12.37 8.94
C PRO A 249 -23.43 -12.16 8.87
N TYR A 250 -22.64 -13.19 8.57
CA TYR A 250 -21.19 -13.06 8.44
C TYR A 250 -20.80 -12.27 7.20
N ASP A 251 -21.40 -12.57 6.05
CA ASP A 251 -21.19 -11.78 4.83
C ASP A 251 -21.61 -10.32 5.04
N ARG A 252 -22.76 -10.08 5.67
CA ARG A 252 -23.19 -8.71 6.05
C ARG A 252 -22.18 -7.99 6.93
N LEU A 253 -21.58 -8.70 7.90
CA LEU A 253 -20.54 -8.14 8.76
C LEU A 253 -19.32 -7.71 7.93
N LEU A 254 -18.82 -8.59 7.04
CA LEU A 254 -17.69 -8.28 6.17
C LEU A 254 -17.97 -7.09 5.24
N CYS A 255 -19.18 -7.02 4.65
CA CYS A 255 -19.59 -5.92 3.77
C CYS A 255 -19.74 -4.57 4.50
N SER A 256 -19.85 -4.60 5.83
CA SER A 256 -20.11 -3.40 6.65
C SER A 256 -18.83 -2.69 7.11
N GLU A 257 -17.64 -3.17 6.70
CA GLU A 257 -16.35 -2.61 7.12
C GLU A 257 -15.90 -1.37 6.32
N GLY A 258 -16.60 -1.05 5.23
CA GLY A 258 -16.32 0.11 4.38
C GLY A 258 -16.77 -0.08 2.93
N ALA A 259 -16.99 1.03 2.21
CA ALA A 259 -17.31 0.97 0.79
C ALA A 259 -16.08 0.60 -0.05
N GLN A 260 -16.30 -0.08 -1.18
CA GLN A 260 -15.22 -0.41 -2.10
C GLN A 260 -14.55 0.86 -2.63
N TYR A 261 -13.22 0.91 -2.63
CA TYR A 261 -12.50 2.01 -3.26
C TYR A 261 -12.75 2.05 -4.77
N ALA A 262 -12.94 3.26 -5.31
CA ALA A 262 -13.32 3.51 -6.69
C ALA A 262 -12.37 2.82 -7.69
N TYR A 263 -11.06 2.91 -7.44
CA TYR A 263 -10.07 2.24 -8.29
C TYR A 263 -10.32 0.72 -8.40
N PHE A 264 -10.60 0.03 -7.29
CA PHE A 264 -10.86 -1.41 -7.34
C PHE A 264 -12.16 -1.73 -8.09
N ALA A 265 -13.21 -0.95 -7.86
CA ALA A 265 -14.48 -1.11 -8.56
C ALA A 265 -14.33 -0.91 -10.09
N GLU A 266 -13.57 0.10 -10.51
CA GLU A 266 -13.26 0.41 -11.90
C GLU A 266 -12.44 -0.68 -12.59
N GLN A 267 -11.53 -1.32 -11.85
CA GLN A 267 -10.80 -2.50 -12.32
C GLN A 267 -11.65 -3.78 -12.32
N GLY A 268 -12.92 -3.69 -11.92
CA GLY A 268 -13.84 -4.82 -11.86
C GLY A 268 -13.52 -5.81 -10.75
N VAL A 269 -12.71 -5.42 -9.74
CA VAL A 269 -12.43 -6.25 -8.57
C VAL A 269 -13.75 -6.52 -7.85
N ARG A 270 -14.04 -7.80 -7.61
CA ARG A 270 -15.28 -8.28 -6.97
C ARG A 270 -15.00 -9.57 -6.24
N ASP A 271 -16.02 -10.13 -5.60
CA ASP A 271 -15.92 -11.50 -5.14
C ASP A 271 -15.66 -12.48 -6.33
N ARG A 272 -14.97 -13.59 -6.06
CA ARG A 272 -14.84 -14.77 -6.96
C ARG A 272 -13.98 -14.65 -8.23
N ALA A 273 -12.97 -13.79 -8.27
CA ALA A 273 -11.99 -13.86 -9.35
C ALA A 273 -10.58 -13.49 -8.90
N SER A 274 -9.60 -13.84 -9.72
CA SER A 274 -8.24 -13.30 -9.66
C SER A 274 -8.20 -11.98 -10.42
N PHE A 275 -7.51 -10.98 -9.89
CA PHE A 275 -7.46 -9.65 -10.47
C PHE A 275 -6.03 -9.13 -10.53
N SER A 276 -5.53 -8.88 -11.74
CA SER A 276 -4.18 -8.32 -11.95
C SER A 276 -3.99 -6.94 -11.33
N ALA A 277 -5.08 -6.18 -11.14
CA ALA A 277 -5.07 -4.91 -10.43
C ALA A 277 -4.58 -5.05 -8.97
N LEU A 278 -4.80 -6.21 -8.34
CA LEU A 278 -4.33 -6.52 -7.00
C LEU A 278 -2.94 -7.16 -6.99
N GLU A 279 -2.50 -7.75 -8.11
CA GLU A 279 -1.10 -8.18 -8.28
C GLU A 279 -0.15 -6.98 -8.28
N GLY A 280 -0.62 -5.80 -8.71
CA GLY A 280 0.14 -4.54 -8.63
C GLY A 280 0.44 -4.08 -7.19
N ALA A 281 -0.35 -4.52 -6.21
CA ALA A 281 -0.12 -4.26 -4.79
C ALA A 281 1.07 -5.02 -4.21
N VAL A 282 1.67 -5.92 -4.98
CA VAL A 282 2.69 -6.87 -4.52
C VAL A 282 4.09 -6.26 -4.49
N GLY A 283 4.33 -5.19 -5.26
CA GLY A 283 5.63 -4.50 -5.33
C GLY A 283 6.81 -5.45 -5.57
N SER A 284 7.99 -5.04 -5.09
CA SER A 284 9.21 -5.86 -5.16
C SER A 284 9.23 -7.04 -4.19
N MET A 285 8.38 -7.03 -3.14
CA MET A 285 8.41 -8.02 -2.07
C MET A 285 7.64 -9.31 -2.37
N GLY A 286 6.75 -9.32 -3.38
CA GLY A 286 6.14 -10.57 -3.84
C GLY A 286 5.07 -11.13 -2.89
N GLY A 287 4.10 -11.85 -3.44
CA GLY A 287 3.20 -12.72 -2.66
C GLY A 287 1.91 -12.07 -2.16
N ASN A 288 1.36 -12.69 -1.13
CA ASN A 288 0.08 -12.31 -0.52
C ASN A 288 0.25 -11.05 0.36
N TRP A 289 -0.87 -10.45 0.77
CA TRP A 289 -0.87 -9.33 1.72
C TRP A 289 -2.11 -9.31 2.60
N TRP A 290 -2.00 -8.65 3.76
CA TRP A 290 -3.02 -8.65 4.81
C TRP A 290 -4.24 -7.78 4.51
N LEU A 291 -5.42 -8.28 4.89
CA LEU A 291 -6.58 -7.45 5.17
C LEU A 291 -6.73 -7.28 6.68
N ARG A 292 -7.22 -6.11 7.14
CA ARG A 292 -7.49 -5.88 8.56
C ARG A 292 -8.69 -6.67 9.09
N THR A 293 -9.44 -7.30 8.20
CA THR A 293 -10.65 -8.08 8.47
C THR A 293 -10.29 -9.39 9.18
N PRO A 294 -10.64 -9.59 10.46
CA PRO A 294 -10.45 -10.87 11.12
C PRO A 294 -11.40 -11.92 10.55
N TYR A 295 -11.03 -13.19 10.63
CA TYR A 295 -11.97 -14.27 10.34
C TYR A 295 -13.04 -14.36 11.45
N PRO A 296 -14.32 -14.09 11.15
CA PRO A 296 -15.33 -13.89 12.20
C PRO A 296 -15.97 -15.19 12.69
N ALA A 297 -15.78 -16.33 12.01
CA ALA A 297 -16.46 -17.57 12.36
C ALA A 297 -15.62 -18.48 13.27
N SER A 298 -16.28 -19.11 14.23
CA SER A 298 -15.68 -20.12 15.10
C SER A 298 -15.80 -21.49 14.41
N LEU A 299 -14.72 -21.94 13.79
CA LEU A 299 -14.64 -23.26 13.17
C LEU A 299 -13.43 -24.01 13.72
N VAL A 300 -13.64 -25.30 14.03
CA VAL A 300 -12.61 -26.18 14.59
C VAL A 300 -11.33 -26.10 13.76
N GLY A 301 -10.22 -25.69 14.39
CA GLY A 301 -8.90 -25.62 13.76
C GLY A 301 -8.48 -24.25 13.20
N VAL A 302 -9.38 -23.26 13.15
CA VAL A 302 -9.09 -21.85 12.81
C VAL A 302 -9.68 -20.87 13.83
N GLU A 303 -10.09 -21.38 14.98
CA GLU A 303 -10.71 -20.61 16.05
C GLU A 303 -9.78 -19.48 16.50
N ASP A 304 -10.33 -18.28 16.55
CA ASP A 304 -9.73 -17.08 17.15
C ASP A 304 -8.31 -16.77 16.66
N SER A 305 -7.89 -17.20 15.45
CA SER A 305 -6.45 -17.20 15.08
C SER A 305 -6.11 -16.55 13.74
N CYS A 306 -7.10 -16.24 12.90
CA CYS A 306 -6.84 -15.88 11.52
C CYS A 306 -7.40 -14.51 11.11
N PHE A 307 -6.76 -13.92 10.11
CA PHE A 307 -7.22 -12.75 9.37
C PHE A 307 -7.29 -13.08 7.88
N TYR A 308 -8.13 -12.36 7.14
CA TYR A 308 -8.17 -12.48 5.69
C TYR A 308 -6.92 -11.89 5.04
N GLN A 309 -6.59 -12.41 3.87
CA GLN A 309 -5.52 -11.92 3.04
C GLN A 309 -5.97 -11.84 1.58
N VAL A 310 -5.23 -11.07 0.79
CA VAL A 310 -5.30 -11.11 -0.65
C VAL A 310 -4.18 -12.01 -1.15
N MET A 311 -4.54 -13.02 -1.95
CA MET A 311 -3.56 -13.92 -2.55
C MET A 311 -2.71 -13.19 -3.60
N ALA A 312 -1.53 -13.71 -3.91
CA ALA A 312 -0.66 -13.18 -4.95
C ALA A 312 -1.31 -13.11 -6.33
N SER A 313 -2.37 -13.89 -6.58
CA SER A 313 -3.20 -13.86 -7.80
C SER A 313 -4.36 -12.86 -7.73
N GLY A 314 -4.51 -12.11 -6.63
CA GLY A 314 -5.68 -11.27 -6.36
C GLY A 314 -6.94 -12.03 -5.99
N TYR A 315 -6.86 -13.34 -5.70
CA TYR A 315 -8.05 -14.13 -5.33
C TYR A 315 -8.55 -13.77 -3.90
N PRO A 316 -9.84 -13.46 -3.72
CA PRO A 316 -10.45 -13.15 -2.42
C PRO A 316 -10.67 -14.40 -1.54
N SER A 317 -10.88 -14.20 -0.24
CA SER A 317 -11.38 -15.20 0.74
C SER A 317 -10.42 -16.24 1.32
N THR A 318 -9.10 -16.09 1.18
CA THR A 318 -8.17 -16.92 1.96
C THR A 318 -7.86 -16.27 3.30
N VAL A 319 -7.64 -17.10 4.31
CA VAL A 319 -7.18 -16.67 5.62
C VAL A 319 -5.75 -17.13 5.85
N LEU A 320 -5.05 -16.43 6.73
CA LEU A 320 -3.74 -16.82 7.23
C LEU A 320 -3.72 -16.64 8.75
N ARG A 321 -2.96 -17.49 9.43
CA ARG A 321 -2.79 -17.40 10.88
C ARG A 321 -2.08 -16.10 11.23
N ALA A 322 -2.51 -15.46 12.31
CA ALA A 322 -2.09 -14.11 12.65
C ALA A 322 -0.58 -13.97 12.91
N SER A 323 0.12 -15.04 13.33
CA SER A 323 1.56 -15.01 13.54
C SER A 323 2.41 -15.21 12.28
N GLU A 324 1.82 -15.70 11.18
CA GLU A 324 2.55 -15.95 9.94
C GLU A 324 2.89 -14.66 9.20
N GLU A 325 4.05 -14.59 8.56
CA GLU A 325 4.45 -13.39 7.83
C GLU A 325 3.69 -13.22 6.51
N ASN A 326 3.10 -12.04 6.31
CA ASN A 326 2.46 -11.65 5.06
C ASN A 326 2.85 -10.24 4.64
N GLY A 327 2.62 -9.89 3.37
CA GLY A 327 2.85 -8.53 2.88
C GLY A 327 2.01 -7.49 3.61
N VAL A 328 2.62 -6.38 3.99
CA VAL A 328 1.94 -5.25 4.65
C VAL A 328 1.69 -4.15 3.64
N VAL A 329 0.54 -4.20 2.98
CA VAL A 329 0.05 -3.13 2.11
C VAL A 329 -0.73 -2.14 2.97
N ALA A 330 -0.33 -0.87 2.94
CA ALA A 330 -0.96 0.18 3.73
C ALA A 330 -1.79 1.12 2.86
N GLY A 331 -2.94 1.53 3.39
CA GLY A 331 -3.66 2.71 2.98
C GLY A 331 -3.17 3.93 3.75
N PHE A 332 -3.21 5.10 3.13
CA PHE A 332 -3.01 6.39 3.81
C PHE A 332 -3.82 7.49 3.12
N CYS A 333 -4.15 8.55 3.84
CA CYS A 333 -4.85 9.71 3.28
C CYS A 333 -3.99 10.97 3.32
N LEU A 334 -4.22 11.86 2.35
CA LEU A 334 -3.82 13.27 2.36
C LEU A 334 -5.06 14.17 2.35
#